data_AF-A0A521U8Z3-F1
#
_entry.id   AF-A0A521U8Z3-F1
#
_cell.length_a   1.000
_cell.length_b   1.000
_cell.length_c   1.000
_cell.angle_alpha   90.00
_cell.angle_beta   90.00
_cell.angle_gamma   90.00
#
_symmetry.space_group_name_H-M   'P 1'
#
loop_
_entity.id
_entity.type
_entity.pdbx_description
1 polymer ?
#
loop_
_entity_poly.entity_id
_entity_poly.type
_entity_poly.pdbx_seq_one_letter_code
_entity_poly.pdbx_strand_id
1 'polypeptide(L)'
;MSYRNDVEALQIRLSQLEQELAGIRDERARLERAARSEPRLITELDAVRRELHARAPRRLPMLDDIRVASPCHERWDAMTGDEQSRFCGSCRKNVYNLSAMTREAAEALVRSKEGDLCVRYFRRTDGTILTADCPVGVRRKRVQLVAAAGAVTALAAGAVAFAFARMGSPVPTIAAPTVAPRVAPPVTAAPVPLEEIQGQMVQGDIAPRMGTPVVDPAPVHTRPRMGRPMMRQQR
;
A
#
# COMPACT_ATOMS: atom_id res chain seq x y z
N MET A 1 -26.47 56.23 -41.15
CA MET A 1 -26.72 54.77 -41.10
C MET A 1 -25.80 54.00 -40.13
N SER A 2 -24.99 54.64 -39.27
CA SER A 2 -24.04 53.95 -38.36
C SER A 2 -24.69 53.28 -37.14
N TYR A 3 -25.72 53.90 -36.55
CA TYR A 3 -26.32 53.47 -35.28
C TYR A 3 -26.98 52.07 -35.32
N ARG A 4 -27.51 51.67 -36.47
CA ARG A 4 -28.20 50.37 -36.61
C ARG A 4 -27.22 49.18 -36.54
N ASN A 5 -26.00 49.37 -37.06
CA ASN A 5 -24.94 48.38 -37.02
C ASN A 5 -24.40 48.17 -35.59
N ASP A 6 -24.34 49.24 -34.79
CA ASP A 6 -23.89 49.15 -33.39
C ASP A 6 -24.89 48.38 -32.51
N VAL A 7 -26.19 48.59 -32.74
CA VAL A 7 -27.26 47.86 -32.04
C VAL A 7 -27.25 46.37 -32.41
N GLU A 8 -27.08 46.03 -33.69
CA GLU A 8 -26.98 44.63 -34.15
C GLU A 8 -25.76 43.93 -33.54
N ALA A 9 -24.60 44.61 -33.47
CA ALA A 9 -23.40 44.07 -32.82
C ALA A 9 -23.63 43.77 -31.32
N LEU A 10 -24.33 44.65 -30.61
CA LEU A 10 -24.67 44.45 -29.20
C LEU A 10 -25.66 43.30 -29.00
N GLN A 11 -26.63 43.12 -29.90
CA GLN A 11 -27.58 42.00 -29.85
C GLN A 11 -26.89 40.65 -30.07
N ILE A 12 -25.92 40.59 -31.00
CA ILE A 12 -25.10 39.40 -31.19
C ILE A 12 -24.31 39.10 -29.93
N ARG A 13 -23.64 40.10 -29.33
CA ARG A 13 -22.88 39.90 -28.09
C ARG A 13 -23.76 39.47 -26.93
N LEU A 14 -24.96 40.04 -26.80
CA LEU A 14 -25.93 39.64 -25.77
C LEU A 14 -26.32 38.17 -25.93
N SER A 15 -26.73 37.75 -27.13
CA SER A 15 -27.12 36.36 -27.37
C SER A 15 -25.97 35.37 -27.15
N GLN A 16 -24.74 35.75 -27.51
CA GLN A 16 -23.55 34.95 -27.18
C GLN A 16 -23.36 34.82 -25.67
N LEU A 17 -23.44 35.92 -24.91
CA LEU A 17 -23.29 35.90 -23.46
C LEU A 17 -24.40 35.10 -22.77
N GLU A 18 -25.63 35.16 -23.28
CA GLU A 18 -26.74 34.34 -22.78
C GLU A 18 -26.49 32.85 -22.98
N GLN A 19 -25.95 32.45 -24.13
CA GLN A 19 -25.56 31.06 -24.41
C GLN A 19 -24.41 30.60 -23.51
N GLU A 20 -23.37 31.43 -23.33
CA GLU A 20 -22.25 31.13 -22.43
C GLU A 20 -22.75 30.94 -20.98
N LEU A 21 -23.64 31.82 -20.51
CA LEU A 21 -24.22 31.73 -19.18
C LEU A 21 -25.09 30.49 -18.99
N ALA A 22 -25.87 30.11 -20.01
CA ALA A 22 -26.65 28.87 -19.99
C ALA A 22 -25.74 27.65 -19.84
N GLY A 23 -24.65 27.57 -20.61
CA GLY A 23 -23.68 26.48 -20.50
C GLY A 23 -23.04 26.37 -19.11
N ILE A 24 -22.66 27.51 -18.52
CA ILE A 24 -22.11 27.54 -17.15
C ILE A 24 -23.13 27.08 -16.12
N ARG A 25 -24.40 27.50 -16.26
CA ARG A 25 -25.47 27.09 -15.34
C ARG A 25 -25.73 25.59 -15.40
N ASP A 26 -25.71 25.00 -16.60
CA ASP A 26 -25.89 23.57 -16.79
C ASP A 26 -24.75 22.76 -16.18
N GLU A 27 -23.50 23.18 -16.40
CA GLU A 27 -22.34 22.51 -15.81
C GLU A 27 -22.35 22.62 -14.28
N ARG A 28 -22.70 23.79 -13.74
CA ARG A 28 -22.91 23.94 -12.29
C ARG A 28 -23.98 22.99 -11.77
N ALA A 29 -25.12 22.86 -12.45
CA ALA A 29 -26.17 21.94 -12.06
C ALA A 29 -25.73 20.46 -12.12
N ARG A 30 -24.81 20.11 -13.03
CA ARG A 30 -24.19 18.78 -13.10
C ARG A 30 -23.26 18.55 -11.91
N LEU A 31 -22.38 19.50 -11.59
CA LEU A 31 -21.48 19.40 -10.44
C LEU A 31 -22.24 19.33 -9.12
N GLU A 32 -23.29 20.12 -8.96
CA GLU A 32 -24.14 20.07 -7.76
C GLU A 32 -24.84 18.71 -7.62
N ARG A 33 -25.24 18.06 -8.72
CA ARG A 33 -25.77 16.68 -8.69
C ARG A 33 -24.70 15.68 -8.25
N ALA A 34 -23.47 15.80 -8.75
CA ALA A 34 -22.35 14.96 -8.35
C ALA A 34 -22.03 15.13 -6.85
N ALA A 35 -21.93 16.38 -6.38
CA ALA A 35 -21.70 16.70 -4.97
C ALA A 35 -22.80 16.13 -4.05
N ARG A 36 -24.07 16.17 -4.48
CA ARG A 36 -25.17 15.53 -3.74
C ARG A 36 -25.05 14.01 -3.65
N SER A 37 -24.43 13.35 -4.65
CA SER A 37 -24.25 11.90 -4.68
C SER A 37 -23.03 11.40 -3.90
N GLU A 38 -22.03 12.25 -3.70
CA GLU A 38 -20.78 11.93 -3.02
C GLU A 38 -20.94 11.30 -1.62
N PRO A 39 -21.72 11.86 -0.67
CA PRO A 39 -21.83 11.29 0.67
C PRO A 39 -22.45 9.89 0.68
N ARG A 40 -23.38 9.61 -0.25
CA ARG A 40 -23.95 8.27 -0.43
C ARG A 40 -22.87 7.30 -0.88
N LEU A 41 -22.07 7.65 -1.87
CA LEU A 41 -20.98 6.80 -2.36
C LEU A 41 -19.92 6.53 -1.30
N ILE A 42 -19.56 7.54 -0.49
CA ILE A 42 -18.67 7.36 0.67
C ILE A 42 -19.24 6.34 1.64
N THR A 43 -20.53 6.48 1.99
CA THR A 43 -21.21 5.56 2.91
C THR A 43 -21.26 4.13 2.38
N GLU A 44 -21.59 3.95 1.09
CA GLU A 44 -21.60 2.66 0.41
C GLU A 44 -20.19 2.04 0.36
N LEU A 45 -19.18 2.84 0.01
CA LEU A 45 -17.78 2.42 -0.02
C LEU A 45 -17.31 1.91 1.35
N ASP A 46 -17.64 2.63 2.41
CA ASP A 46 -17.26 2.24 3.77
C ASP A 46 -18.00 0.99 4.25
N ALA A 47 -19.27 0.83 3.86
CA ALA A 47 -20.01 -0.40 4.13
C ALA A 47 -19.37 -1.61 3.44
N VAL A 48 -19.04 -1.49 2.15
CA VAL A 48 -18.35 -2.55 1.39
C VAL A 48 -16.99 -2.87 1.99
N ARG A 49 -16.20 -1.85 2.37
CA ARG A 49 -14.92 -2.06 3.05
C ARG A 49 -15.09 -2.86 4.34
N ARG A 50 -16.05 -2.51 5.19
CA ARG A 50 -16.33 -3.24 6.44
C ARG A 50 -16.70 -4.70 6.18
N GLU A 51 -17.55 -4.95 5.18
CA GLU A 51 -17.94 -6.30 4.81
C GLU A 51 -16.77 -7.12 4.28
N LEU A 52 -15.92 -6.50 3.45
CA LEU A 52 -14.71 -7.12 2.93
C LEU A 52 -13.74 -7.47 4.06
N HIS A 53 -13.56 -6.59 5.04
CA HIS A 53 -12.77 -6.88 6.25
C HIS A 53 -13.37 -8.00 7.10
N ALA A 54 -14.70 -8.04 7.25
CA ALA A 54 -15.37 -9.09 8.03
C ALA A 54 -15.29 -10.48 7.36
N ARG A 55 -15.30 -10.52 6.02
CA ARG A 55 -15.23 -11.75 5.22
C ARG A 55 -13.82 -12.18 4.87
N ALA A 56 -12.85 -11.27 4.95
CA ALA A 56 -11.45 -11.62 4.81
C ALA A 56 -11.11 -12.73 5.82
N PRO A 57 -10.38 -13.79 5.41
CA PRO A 57 -9.91 -14.79 6.36
C PRO A 57 -9.18 -14.04 7.48
N ARG A 58 -9.37 -14.43 8.75
CA ARG A 58 -8.72 -13.83 9.92
C ARG A 58 -7.19 -14.06 9.90
N ARG A 59 -6.51 -13.58 8.87
CA ARG A 59 -5.11 -13.17 8.90
C ARG A 59 -5.11 -11.77 9.51
N LEU A 60 -5.46 -11.69 10.79
CA LEU A 60 -5.35 -10.44 11.55
C LEU A 60 -3.87 -10.04 11.53
N PRO A 61 -3.55 -8.73 11.42
CA PRO A 61 -2.19 -8.18 11.38
C PRO A 61 -1.49 -8.33 12.74
N MET A 62 -1.45 -9.55 13.29
CA MET A 62 -0.81 -9.85 14.57
C MET A 62 0.66 -9.45 14.56
N LEU A 63 1.31 -9.50 13.40
CA LEU A 63 2.68 -9.01 13.23
C LEU A 63 2.76 -7.49 13.08
N ASP A 64 1.84 -6.85 12.34
CA ASP A 64 1.97 -5.41 12.02
C ASP A 64 1.66 -4.51 13.24
N ASP A 65 0.95 -5.05 14.24
CA ASP A 65 0.70 -4.43 15.55
C ASP A 65 1.79 -4.72 16.61
N ILE A 66 2.82 -5.52 16.30
CA ILE A 66 3.92 -5.76 17.24
C ILE A 66 4.66 -4.45 17.52
N ARG A 67 4.85 -4.17 18.81
CA ARG A 67 5.68 -3.07 19.32
C ARG A 67 6.72 -3.67 20.26
N VAL A 68 7.97 -3.31 20.04
CA VAL A 68 9.06 -3.61 20.97
C VAL A 68 8.97 -2.63 22.13
N ALA A 69 8.67 -3.13 23.33
CA ALA A 69 8.58 -2.34 24.55
C ALA A 69 9.97 -2.03 25.12
N SER A 70 10.89 -2.97 25.02
CA SER A 70 12.25 -2.85 25.58
C SER A 70 13.29 -3.15 24.50
N PRO A 71 13.89 -2.13 23.86
CA PRO A 71 14.86 -2.33 22.80
C PRO A 71 16.14 -2.99 23.32
N CYS A 72 16.52 -4.12 22.73
CA CYS A 72 17.78 -4.80 23.02
C CYS A 72 18.83 -4.36 22.00
N HIS A 73 19.92 -3.76 22.48
CA HIS A 73 20.98 -3.17 21.65
C HIS A 73 22.15 -4.13 21.38
N GLU A 74 22.05 -5.37 21.85
CA GLU A 74 23.09 -6.38 21.66
C GLU A 74 23.25 -6.76 20.18
N ARG A 75 24.50 -6.96 19.74
CA ARG A 75 24.78 -7.32 18.35
C ARG A 75 24.35 -8.76 18.07
N TRP A 76 23.54 -8.95 17.04
CA TRP A 76 23.09 -10.28 16.58
C TRP A 76 24.25 -11.25 16.33
N ASP A 77 25.37 -10.76 15.79
CA ASP A 77 26.58 -11.56 15.51
C ASP A 77 27.30 -12.06 16.76
N ALA A 78 27.11 -11.39 17.90
CA ALA A 78 27.70 -11.78 19.18
C ALA A 78 26.85 -12.80 19.93
N MET A 79 25.66 -13.13 19.42
CA MET A 79 24.74 -14.10 20.02
C MET A 79 25.02 -15.52 19.51
N THR A 80 24.68 -16.51 20.32
CA THR A 80 24.87 -17.93 19.98
C THR A 80 23.56 -18.56 19.52
N GLY A 81 23.55 -19.20 18.35
CA GLY A 81 22.37 -19.89 17.81
C GLY A 81 22.41 -19.99 16.28
N ASP A 82 21.24 -20.08 15.67
CA ASP A 82 21.05 -20.18 14.22
C ASP A 82 20.52 -18.86 13.61
N GLU A 83 20.13 -18.88 12.33
CA GLU A 83 19.60 -17.69 11.64
C GLU A 83 18.17 -17.31 12.08
N GLN A 84 17.44 -18.23 12.71
CA GLN A 84 16.05 -18.02 13.13
C GLN A 84 15.95 -17.62 14.60
N SER A 85 16.83 -18.15 15.45
CA SER A 85 16.84 -17.94 16.89
C SER A 85 18.25 -17.93 17.45
N ARG A 86 18.57 -16.89 18.22
CA ARG A 86 19.85 -16.80 18.95
C ARG A 86 19.62 -16.45 20.41
N PHE A 87 20.43 -17.02 21.28
CA PHE A 87 20.43 -16.67 22.69
C PHE A 87 21.23 -15.40 22.93
N CYS A 88 20.60 -14.40 23.55
CA CYS A 88 21.25 -13.16 23.93
C CYS A 88 21.61 -13.18 25.42
N GLY A 89 22.90 -13.05 25.74
CA GLY A 89 23.38 -13.01 27.13
C GLY A 89 22.90 -11.78 27.93
N SER A 90 22.65 -10.66 27.25
CA SER A 90 22.23 -9.40 27.88
C SER A 90 20.79 -9.45 28.40
N CYS A 91 19.81 -9.78 27.55
CA CYS A 91 18.41 -9.96 27.99
C CYS A 91 18.12 -11.35 28.59
N ARG A 92 19.07 -12.30 28.50
CA ARG A 92 18.93 -13.72 28.92
C ARG A 92 17.71 -14.41 28.31
N LYS A 93 17.32 -14.02 27.10
CA LYS A 93 16.20 -14.58 26.33
C LYS A 93 16.67 -15.00 24.94
N ASN A 94 15.88 -15.87 24.30
CA ASN A 94 16.03 -16.17 22.87
C ASN A 94 15.46 -15.02 22.05
N VAL A 95 16.27 -14.47 21.15
CA VAL A 95 15.90 -13.46 20.18
C VAL A 95 15.55 -14.15 18.87
N TYR A 96 14.31 -13.99 18.42
CA TYR A 96 13.81 -14.60 17.20
C TYR A 96 13.80 -13.60 16.03
N ASN A 97 14.37 -14.00 14.89
CA ASN A 97 14.42 -13.16 13.69
C ASN A 97 13.17 -13.38 12.83
N LEU A 98 12.15 -12.55 13.00
CA LEU A 98 10.90 -12.67 12.23
C LEU A 98 11.11 -12.39 10.74
N SER A 99 12.15 -11.64 10.38
CA SER A 99 12.50 -11.40 8.98
C SER A 99 13.11 -12.60 8.27
N ALA A 100 13.62 -13.58 9.02
CA ALA A 100 14.07 -14.87 8.50
C ALA A 100 12.95 -15.94 8.46
N MET A 101 11.76 -15.64 8.98
CA MET A 101 10.63 -16.57 9.09
C MET A 101 9.51 -16.23 8.11
N THR A 102 8.71 -17.25 7.75
CA THR A 102 7.44 -17.05 7.04
C THR A 102 6.47 -16.29 7.93
N ARG A 103 5.48 -15.62 7.34
CA ARG A 103 4.51 -14.87 8.12
C ARG A 103 3.72 -15.80 9.04
N GLU A 104 3.34 -16.97 8.53
CA GLU A 104 2.62 -18.00 9.27
C GLU A 104 3.46 -18.55 10.44
N ALA A 105 4.76 -18.80 10.23
CA ALA A 105 5.63 -19.31 11.29
C ALA A 105 5.89 -18.24 12.36
N ALA A 106 6.05 -16.97 11.96
CA ALA A 106 6.19 -15.85 12.89
C ALA A 106 4.91 -15.66 13.74
N GLU A 107 3.73 -15.74 13.13
CA GLU A 107 2.45 -15.66 13.84
C GLU A 107 2.24 -16.84 14.80
N ALA A 108 2.61 -18.06 14.38
CA ALA A 108 2.54 -19.24 15.23
C ALA A 108 3.48 -19.13 16.43
N LEU A 109 4.70 -18.63 16.23
CA LEU A 109 5.68 -18.41 17.28
C LEU A 109 5.16 -17.40 18.32
N VAL A 110 4.69 -16.24 17.87
CA VAL A 110 4.15 -15.18 18.74
C VAL A 110 2.93 -15.70 19.52
N ARG A 111 2.06 -16.49 18.89
CA ARG A 111 0.91 -17.12 19.56
C ARG A 111 1.33 -18.16 20.59
N SER A 112 2.35 -18.96 20.30
CA SER A 112 2.82 -20.04 21.19
C SER A 112 3.52 -19.52 22.45
N LYS A 113 4.06 -18.30 22.41
CA LYS A 113 4.80 -17.66 23.51
C LYS A 113 4.08 -16.45 24.10
N GLU A 114 2.82 -16.24 23.71
CA GLU A 114 1.94 -15.16 24.19
C GLU A 114 2.55 -13.75 24.11
N GLY A 115 3.52 -13.54 23.23
CA GLY A 115 4.23 -12.27 23.09
C GLY A 115 5.33 -12.01 24.12
N ASP A 116 5.65 -12.92 25.05
CA ASP A 116 6.84 -12.78 25.91
C ASP A 116 8.07 -13.42 25.24
N LEU A 117 8.48 -12.81 24.12
CA LEU A 117 9.72 -13.17 23.45
C LEU A 117 10.45 -11.93 22.94
N CYS A 118 11.78 -12.01 22.91
CA CYS A 118 12.60 -11.04 22.19
C CYS A 118 12.48 -11.32 20.69
N VAL A 119 12.20 -10.28 19.91
CA VAL A 119 12.20 -10.39 18.45
C VAL A 119 13.12 -9.38 17.82
N ARG A 120 13.57 -9.72 16.63
CA ARG A 120 14.25 -8.83 15.69
C ARG A 120 13.51 -8.88 14.38
N TYR A 121 13.17 -7.71 13.85
CA TYR A 121 12.52 -7.61 12.55
C TYR A 121 12.82 -6.28 11.87
N PHE A 122 12.71 -6.28 10.55
CA PHE A 122 12.79 -5.07 9.77
C PHE A 122 11.39 -4.52 9.50
N ARG A 123 11.14 -3.26 9.87
CA ARG A 123 9.85 -2.59 9.67
C ARG A 123 9.96 -1.49 8.63
N ARG A 124 9.09 -1.50 7.63
CA ARG A 124 9.02 -0.47 6.58
C ARG A 124 8.25 0.77 7.08
N THR A 125 8.39 1.89 6.38
CA THR A 125 7.68 3.16 6.65
C THR A 125 6.16 3.03 6.71
N ASP A 126 5.58 2.10 5.96
CA ASP A 126 4.15 1.78 5.97
C ASP A 126 3.71 0.97 7.21
N GLY A 127 4.65 0.61 8.08
CA GLY A 127 4.40 -0.15 9.30
C GLY A 127 4.44 -1.66 9.14
N THR A 128 4.57 -2.19 7.92
CA THR A 128 4.58 -3.62 7.64
C THR A 128 5.91 -4.26 8.05
N ILE A 129 5.84 -5.41 8.74
CA ILE A 129 7.02 -6.22 9.04
C ILE A 129 7.45 -7.03 7.80
N LEU A 130 8.72 -6.91 7.43
CA LEU A 130 9.33 -7.73 6.39
C LEU A 130 9.56 -9.15 6.92
N THR A 131 8.86 -10.12 6.33
CA THR A 131 9.00 -11.57 6.55
C THR A 131 9.61 -12.23 5.31
N ALA A 132 10.05 -13.49 5.42
CA ALA A 132 10.70 -14.23 4.33
C ALA A 132 9.82 -14.32 3.07
N ASP A 133 8.50 -14.47 3.23
CA ASP A 133 7.54 -14.58 2.12
C ASP A 133 6.88 -13.25 1.73
N CYS A 134 7.52 -12.12 2.06
CA CYS A 134 6.96 -10.82 1.72
C CYS A 134 6.73 -10.73 0.20
N PRO A 135 5.49 -10.47 -0.29
CA PRO A 135 5.13 -10.57 -1.70
C PRO A 135 5.96 -9.64 -2.60
N VAL A 136 6.40 -8.49 -2.07
CA VAL A 136 7.31 -7.57 -2.76
C VAL A 136 8.74 -8.11 -2.86
N GLY A 137 9.24 -8.80 -1.83
CA GLY A 137 10.57 -9.44 -1.85
C GLY A 137 10.64 -10.64 -2.77
N VAL A 138 9.60 -11.48 -2.76
CA VAL A 138 9.46 -12.64 -3.67
C VAL A 138 9.33 -12.17 -5.13
N ARG A 139 8.54 -11.11 -5.39
CA ARG A 139 8.43 -10.53 -6.73
C ARG A 139 9.76 -9.96 -7.22
N ARG A 140 10.55 -9.29 -6.37
CA ARG A 140 11.89 -8.79 -6.71
C ARG A 140 12.87 -9.91 -7.05
N LYS A 141 12.94 -10.97 -6.22
CA LYS A 141 13.78 -12.15 -6.50
C LYS A 141 13.39 -12.83 -7.81
N ARG A 142 12.08 -12.98 -8.09
CA ARG A 142 11.58 -13.54 -9.35
C ARG A 142 11.96 -12.68 -10.55
N VAL A 143 11.80 -11.36 -10.48
CA VAL A 143 12.20 -10.45 -11.56
C VAL A 143 13.71 -10.52 -11.82
N GLN A 144 14.53 -10.56 -10.77
CA GLN A 144 15.99 -10.69 -10.90
C GLN A 144 16.41 -12.03 -11.51
N LEU A 145 15.78 -13.14 -11.08
CA LEU A 145 16.02 -14.47 -11.66
C LEU A 145 15.63 -14.55 -13.14
N VAL A 146 14.48 -14.00 -13.50
CA VAL A 146 14.01 -13.95 -14.91
C VAL A 146 14.94 -13.09 -15.76
N ALA A 147 15.39 -11.94 -15.25
CA ALA A 147 16.33 -11.08 -15.96
C ALA A 147 17.70 -11.76 -16.17
N ALA A 148 18.22 -12.46 -15.16
CA ALA A 148 19.48 -13.20 -15.26
C ALA A 148 19.37 -14.37 -16.25
N ALA A 149 18.28 -15.13 -16.22
CA ALA A 149 18.03 -16.22 -17.17
C ALA A 149 17.93 -15.71 -18.62
N GLY A 150 17.28 -14.56 -18.84
CA GLY A 150 17.20 -13.92 -20.15
C GLY A 150 18.55 -13.46 -20.69
N ALA A 151 19.47 -13.00 -19.83
CA ALA A 151 20.82 -12.62 -20.24
C ALA A 151 21.66 -13.83 -20.68
N VAL A 152 21.55 -14.97 -19.97
CA VAL A 152 22.26 -16.22 -20.32
C VAL A 152 21.77 -16.79 -21.65
N THR A 153 20.44 -16.79 -21.89
CA THR A 153 19.89 -17.29 -23.16
C THR A 153 20.23 -16.38 -24.34
N ALA A 154 20.27 -15.06 -24.15
CA ALA A 154 20.71 -14.12 -25.20
C ALA A 154 22.19 -14.28 -25.54
N LEU A 155 23.06 -14.51 -24.56
CA LEU A 155 24.48 -14.78 -24.78
C LEU A 155 24.72 -16.14 -25.47
N ALA A 156 23.97 -17.18 -25.08
CA ALA A 156 24.06 -18.49 -25.74
C ALA A 156 23.55 -18.44 -27.19
N ALA A 157 22.44 -17.76 -27.46
CA ALA A 157 21.92 -17.56 -28.81
C ALA A 157 22.88 -16.73 -29.68
N GLY A 158 23.49 -15.69 -29.09
CA GLY A 158 24.51 -14.88 -29.76
C GLY A 158 25.78 -15.67 -30.09
N ALA A 159 26.24 -16.54 -29.19
CA ALA A 159 27.39 -17.41 -29.43
C ALA A 159 27.12 -18.46 -30.52
N VAL A 160 25.91 -19.03 -30.55
CA VAL A 160 25.47 -19.96 -31.60
C VAL A 160 25.36 -19.25 -32.94
N ALA A 161 24.72 -18.08 -33.01
CA ALA A 161 24.62 -17.29 -34.24
C ALA A 161 25.99 -16.85 -34.78
N PHE A 162 26.91 -16.48 -33.88
CA PHE A 162 28.28 -16.12 -34.24
C PHE A 162 29.09 -17.33 -34.75
N ALA A 163 28.88 -18.52 -34.17
CA ALA A 163 29.48 -19.76 -34.65
C ALA A 163 28.94 -20.15 -36.04
N PHE A 164 27.63 -20.03 -36.28
CA PHE A 164 27.02 -20.25 -37.59
C PHE A 164 27.51 -19.24 -38.65
N ALA A 165 27.72 -17.98 -38.28
CA ALA A 165 28.25 -16.96 -39.20
C ALA A 165 29.75 -17.18 -39.55
N ARG A 166 30.51 -17.86 -38.70
CA ARG A 166 31.93 -18.20 -38.93
C ARG A 166 32.11 -19.47 -39.78
N MET A 167 31.10 -20.33 -39.86
CA MET A 167 31.14 -21.56 -40.66
C MET A 167 30.53 -21.28 -42.04
N GLY A 168 31.35 -20.66 -42.90
CA GLY A 168 30.95 -20.24 -44.24
C GLY A 168 30.37 -21.37 -45.07
N SER A 169 29.14 -21.18 -45.53
CA SER A 169 28.56 -21.87 -46.69
C SER A 169 27.76 -20.82 -47.46
N PRO A 170 28.10 -20.49 -48.71
CA PRO A 170 27.38 -19.49 -49.47
C PRO A 170 26.09 -20.12 -49.96
N VAL A 171 24.95 -19.76 -49.37
CA VAL A 171 23.64 -20.03 -49.95
C VAL A 171 23.02 -18.67 -50.28
N PRO A 172 22.57 -18.44 -51.52
CA PRO A 172 22.21 -17.11 -52.00
C PRO A 172 21.01 -16.55 -51.23
N THR A 173 21.20 -15.32 -50.77
CA THR A 173 20.21 -14.44 -50.17
C THR A 173 19.03 -14.23 -51.12
N ILE A 174 17.91 -14.89 -50.86
CA ILE A 174 16.61 -14.37 -51.29
C ILE A 174 16.22 -13.33 -50.25
N ALA A 175 16.21 -12.06 -50.67
CA ALA A 175 15.75 -10.94 -49.85
C ALA A 175 14.27 -11.13 -49.51
N ALA A 176 13.98 -11.68 -48.33
CA ALA A 176 12.66 -11.57 -47.74
C ALA A 176 12.46 -10.12 -47.25
N PRO A 177 11.30 -9.50 -47.51
CA PRO A 177 11.04 -8.15 -47.05
C PRO A 177 11.16 -8.13 -45.52
N THR A 178 12.04 -7.26 -45.03
CA THR A 178 12.22 -7.00 -43.60
C THR A 178 10.97 -6.31 -43.08
N VAL A 179 9.96 -7.10 -42.67
CA VAL A 179 9.02 -6.64 -41.65
C VAL A 179 9.85 -6.57 -40.38
N ALA A 180 10.35 -5.37 -40.08
CA ALA A 180 10.92 -5.10 -38.78
C ALA A 180 9.83 -5.44 -37.76
N PRO A 181 10.01 -6.46 -36.90
CA PRO A 181 9.13 -6.58 -35.76
C PRO A 181 9.27 -5.27 -35.01
N ARG A 182 8.17 -4.53 -34.88
CA ARG A 182 8.08 -3.42 -33.95
C ARG A 182 8.16 -4.07 -32.57
N VAL A 183 9.39 -4.37 -32.16
CA VAL A 183 9.73 -4.67 -30.77
C VAL A 183 9.25 -3.42 -30.06
N ALA A 184 8.10 -3.54 -29.40
CA ALA A 184 7.69 -2.55 -28.44
C ALA A 184 8.92 -2.33 -27.57
N PRO A 185 9.39 -1.08 -27.38
CA PRO A 185 10.47 -0.84 -26.44
C PRO A 185 10.11 -1.60 -25.17
N PRO A 186 11.07 -2.29 -24.52
CA PRO A 186 10.77 -2.81 -23.20
C PRO A 186 10.14 -1.65 -22.48
N VAL A 187 8.89 -1.82 -22.04
CA VAL A 187 8.36 -1.00 -20.96
C VAL A 187 9.35 -1.26 -19.85
N THR A 188 10.38 -0.40 -19.80
CA THR A 188 10.89 0.15 -18.57
C THR A 188 9.62 0.60 -17.88
N ALA A 189 8.99 -0.35 -17.17
CA ALA A 189 8.49 -0.07 -15.86
C ALA A 189 9.65 0.68 -15.24
N ALA A 190 9.54 2.01 -15.24
CA ALA A 190 10.42 2.86 -14.49
C ALA A 190 10.62 2.12 -13.17
N PRO A 191 11.86 1.94 -12.70
CA PRO A 191 12.04 1.43 -11.35
C PRO A 191 11.10 2.28 -10.51
N VAL A 192 10.07 1.63 -9.93
CA VAL A 192 9.20 2.28 -8.96
C VAL A 192 10.20 2.97 -8.04
N PRO A 193 10.16 4.31 -7.93
CA PRO A 193 11.23 5.05 -7.30
C PRO A 193 11.60 4.29 -6.05
N LEU A 194 12.89 3.99 -5.92
CA LEU A 194 13.44 3.53 -4.67
C LEU A 194 13.14 4.67 -3.69
N GLU A 195 11.93 4.72 -3.12
CA GLU A 195 11.83 4.82 -1.68
C GLU A 195 12.62 3.61 -1.20
N GLU A 196 13.94 3.82 -1.17
CA GLU A 196 14.85 3.37 -0.16
C GLU A 196 13.97 2.91 0.99
N ILE A 197 13.98 1.60 1.25
CA ILE A 197 13.14 1.04 2.28
C ILE A 197 13.69 1.66 3.57
N GLN A 198 13.15 2.83 3.93
CA GLN A 198 13.52 3.64 5.08
C GLN A 198 12.90 2.92 6.26
N GLY A 199 13.45 1.76 6.53
CA GLY A 199 12.98 0.86 7.54
C GLY A 199 14.00 0.74 8.63
N GLN A 200 13.47 0.60 9.82
CA GLN A 200 14.26 0.51 11.02
C GLN A 200 14.37 -0.96 11.36
N MET A 201 15.57 -1.37 11.70
CA MET A 201 15.77 -2.64 12.37
C MET A 201 15.34 -2.45 13.82
N VAL A 202 14.26 -3.11 14.20
CA VAL A 202 13.73 -3.06 15.56
C VAL A 202 14.08 -4.39 16.23
N GLN A 203 14.72 -4.31 17.38
CA GLN A 203 15.12 -5.47 18.17
C GLN A 203 14.77 -5.26 19.63
N GLY A 204 14.09 -6.22 20.25
CA GLY A 204 13.80 -6.20 21.68
C GLY A 204 12.56 -6.99 22.07
N ASP A 205 12.18 -6.87 23.34
CA ASP A 205 11.01 -7.57 23.89
C ASP A 205 9.71 -7.02 23.33
N ILE A 206 8.84 -7.92 22.86
CA ILE A 206 7.47 -7.57 22.49
C ILE A 206 6.71 -7.18 23.77
N ALA A 207 5.90 -6.12 23.70
CA ALA A 207 5.00 -5.79 24.80
C ALA A 207 4.00 -6.94 25.02
N PRO A 208 3.83 -7.47 26.25
CA PRO A 208 2.75 -8.43 26.51
C PRO A 208 1.42 -7.79 26.13
N ARG A 209 0.49 -8.60 25.59
CA ARG A 209 -0.90 -8.19 25.38
C ARG A 209 -1.58 -8.03 26.73
N MET A 210 -1.27 -6.95 27.43
CA MET A 210 -2.12 -6.46 28.50
C MET A 210 -3.40 -6.01 27.78
N GLY A 211 -4.43 -6.86 27.83
CA GLY A 211 -5.77 -6.41 27.49
C GLY A 211 -6.00 -5.15 28.31
N THR A 212 -6.15 -4.01 27.65
CA THR A 212 -6.68 -2.84 28.34
C THR A 212 -8.00 -3.32 28.96
N PRO A 213 -8.21 -3.21 30.28
CA PRO A 213 -9.55 -3.42 30.80
C PRO A 213 -10.44 -2.47 29.99
N VAL A 214 -11.44 -3.04 29.34
CA VAL A 214 -12.55 -2.25 28.81
C VAL A 214 -13.15 -1.62 30.06
N VAL A 215 -12.76 -0.37 30.33
CA VAL A 215 -13.41 0.42 31.35
C VAL A 215 -14.77 0.71 30.76
N ASP A 216 -15.77 -0.06 31.18
CA ASP A 216 -17.16 0.25 30.88
C ASP A 216 -17.38 1.72 31.25
N PRO A 217 -17.90 2.57 30.34
CA PRO A 217 -18.19 3.95 30.69
C PRO A 217 -19.15 3.93 31.88
N ALA A 218 -18.72 4.56 32.97
CA ALA A 218 -19.50 4.68 34.19
C ALA A 218 -20.95 5.12 33.86
N PRO A 219 -21.98 4.52 34.49
CA PRO A 219 -23.36 4.87 34.20
C PRO A 219 -23.56 6.37 34.43
N VAL A 220 -23.96 7.06 33.38
CA VAL A 220 -24.32 8.48 33.44
C VAL A 220 -25.58 8.59 34.29
N HIS A 221 -25.42 8.94 35.57
CA HIS A 221 -26.54 9.36 36.41
C HIS A 221 -27.11 10.66 35.85
N THR A 222 -28.19 10.55 35.08
CA THR A 222 -29.01 11.67 34.65
C THR A 222 -29.63 12.32 35.88
N ARG A 223 -29.12 13.49 36.28
CA ARG A 223 -29.77 14.31 37.31
C ARG A 223 -31.19 14.67 36.83
N PRO A 224 -32.23 14.49 37.66
CA PRO A 224 -33.57 14.91 37.29
C PRO A 224 -33.62 16.44 37.11
N ARG A 225 -34.18 16.87 35.98
CA ARG A 225 -34.47 18.28 35.69
C ARG A 225 -35.43 18.82 36.76
N MET A 226 -34.93 19.67 37.66
CA MET A 226 -35.78 20.48 38.54
C MET A 226 -36.64 21.40 37.66
N GLY A 227 -37.96 21.22 37.74
CA GLY A 227 -38.94 22.01 37.01
C GLY A 227 -38.88 23.48 37.40
N ARG A 228 -38.97 24.37 36.40
CA ARG A 228 -39.08 25.81 36.61
C ARG A 228 -40.43 26.11 37.29
N PRO A 229 -40.48 26.97 38.33
CA PRO A 229 -41.74 27.34 38.96
C PRO A 229 -42.62 28.12 37.96
N MET A 230 -43.88 27.67 37.80
CA MET A 230 -44.90 28.36 37.04
C MET A 230 -45.24 29.68 37.75
N MET A 231 -45.07 30.81 37.06
CA MET A 231 -45.62 32.09 37.50
C MET A 231 -47.15 32.00 37.45
N ARG A 232 -47.77 32.12 38.63
CA ARG A 232 -49.20 32.33 38.81
C ARG A 232 -49.57 33.70 38.22
N GLN A 233 -50.27 33.73 37.09
CA GLN A 233 -51.06 34.90 36.71
C GLN A 233 -52.21 35.04 37.71
N GLN A 234 -52.22 36.13 38.47
CA GLN A 234 -53.39 36.58 39.21
C GLN A 234 -54.07 37.67 38.37
N ARG A 235 -55.34 37.39 38.04
CA ARG A 235 -56.44 38.26 37.61
C ARG A 235 -56.19 39.31 36.52
#